data_AF-A0A933H655-F1
#
_entry.id   AF-A0A933H655-F1
#
_cell.length_a   1.000
_cell.length_b   1.000
_cell.length_c   1.000
_cell.angle_alpha   90.00
_cell.angle_beta   90.00
_cell.angle_gamma   90.00
#
_symmetry.space_group_name_H-M   'P 1'
#
loop_
_entity.id
_entity.type
_entity.pdbx_description
1 polymer ?
#
loop_
_entity_poly.entity_id
_entity_poly.type
_entity_poly.pdbx_seq_one_letter_code
_entity_poly.pdbx_strand_id
1 'polypeptide(L)'
;MLTLIEKIIFVFLALGSAYFAYFTAERIYRIVRRGTGAVGLDELVKRAINATIIFVSQKTVLKRRFLPSLAHAFVAWGFTYYLLVNIADGLRAFFGFTLPDENNIVSNLYRLGADLLSLGVLVGMAALLLRRVTVGRKVFAYRDFWARAFILQRKGLIRGSRLPVYSRSCGRLFRKIL
;
A
#
# COMPACT_ATOMS: atom_id res chain seq x y z
N MET A 1 28.46 -10.35 12.14
CA MET A 1 27.69 -10.09 13.38
C MET A 1 27.67 -8.59 13.61
N LEU A 2 26.54 -8.00 13.97
CA LEU A 2 26.47 -6.57 14.24
C LEU A 2 27.24 -6.22 15.52
N THR A 3 27.95 -5.10 15.50
CA THR A 3 28.54 -4.47 16.68
C THR A 3 27.45 -4.05 17.68
N LEU A 4 27.83 -3.78 18.93
CA LEU A 4 26.88 -3.36 19.96
C LEU A 4 26.12 -2.09 19.55
N ILE A 5 26.83 -1.11 18.97
CA ILE A 5 26.25 0.16 18.51
C ILE A 5 25.24 -0.09 17.39
N GLU A 6 25.59 -0.90 16.39
CA GLU A 6 24.69 -1.22 15.28
C GLU A 6 23.43 -1.98 15.77
N LYS A 7 23.57 -2.89 16.73
CA LYS A 7 22.42 -3.57 17.34
C LYS A 7 21.48 -2.60 18.02
N ILE A 8 22.02 -1.64 18.79
CA ILE A 8 21.22 -0.61 19.47
C ILE A 8 20.45 0.21 18.43
N ILE A 9 21.14 0.72 17.40
CA ILE A 9 20.52 1.51 16.33
C ILE A 9 19.43 0.70 15.62
N PHE A 10 19.72 -0.56 15.26
CA PHE A 10 18.75 -1.44 14.61
C PHE A 10 17.49 -1.62 15.47
N VAL A 11 17.65 -1.89 16.77
CA VAL A 11 16.52 -2.07 17.68
C VAL A 11 15.67 -0.80 17.76
N PHE A 12 16.28 0.38 17.89
CA PHE A 12 15.53 1.64 17.89
C PHE A 12 14.77 1.88 16.58
N LEU A 13 15.39 1.60 15.43
CA LEU A 13 14.73 1.72 14.12
C LEU A 13 13.59 0.72 13.95
N ALA A 14 13.80 -0.53 14.38
CA ALA A 14 12.79 -1.59 14.31
C ALA A 14 11.58 -1.27 15.22
N LEU A 15 11.83 -0.84 16.45
CA LEU A 15 10.79 -0.42 17.39
C LEU A 15 10.05 0.83 16.88
N GLY A 16 10.76 1.82 16.35
CA GLY A 16 10.15 3.00 15.75
C GLY A 16 9.23 2.64 14.58
N SER A 17 9.71 1.78 13.66
CA SER A 17 8.92 1.28 12.53
C SER A 17 7.67 0.52 12.99
N ALA A 18 7.82 -0.39 13.96
CA ALA A 18 6.71 -1.15 14.53
C ALA A 18 5.68 -0.24 15.22
N TYR A 19 6.13 0.79 15.94
CA TYR A 19 5.26 1.77 16.58
C TYR A 19 4.40 2.54 15.56
N PHE A 20 5.01 3.06 14.49
CA PHE A 20 4.25 3.76 13.43
C PHE A 20 3.30 2.84 12.67
N ALA A 21 3.71 1.58 12.43
CA ALA A 21 2.85 0.56 11.84
C ALA A 21 1.64 0.27 12.73
N TYR A 22 1.86 0.07 14.04
CA TYR A 22 0.79 -0.15 15.01
C TYR A 22 -0.17 1.04 15.09
N PHE A 23 0.35 2.27 15.20
CA PHE A 23 -0.48 3.47 15.24
C PHE A 23 -1.38 3.60 14.00
N THR A 24 -0.83 3.29 12.82
CA THR A 24 -1.60 3.32 11.57
C THR A 24 -2.65 2.22 11.51
N ALA A 25 -2.31 1.00 11.92
CA ALA A 25 -3.24 -0.13 11.98
C ALA A 25 -4.39 0.13 12.95
N GLU A 26 -4.09 0.69 14.12
CA GLU A 26 -5.05 1.05 15.14
C GLU A 26 -6.03 2.13 14.65
N ARG A 27 -5.52 3.15 13.95
CA ARG A 27 -6.36 4.15 13.26
C ARG A 27 -7.31 3.51 12.24
N ILE A 28 -6.81 2.60 11.40
CA ILE A 28 -7.63 1.90 10.39
C ILE A 28 -8.71 1.07 11.09
N TYR A 29 -8.35 0.31 12.12
CA TYR A 29 -9.27 -0.51 12.90
C TYR A 29 -10.40 0.32 13.52
N ARG A 30 -10.05 1.46 14.14
CA ARG A 30 -11.04 2.40 14.69
C ARG A 30 -11.98 2.95 13.62
N ILE A 31 -11.49 3.22 12.41
CA ILE A 31 -12.31 3.69 11.28
C ILE A 31 -13.28 2.60 10.83
N VAL A 32 -12.80 1.37 10.63
CA VAL A 32 -13.63 0.23 10.20
C VAL A 32 -14.74 -0.05 11.22
N ARG A 33 -14.43 0.04 12.52
CA ARG A 33 -15.41 -0.16 13.60
C ARG A 33 -16.49 0.91 13.71
N ARG A 34 -16.33 2.07 13.07
CA ARG A 34 -17.38 3.10 13.00
C ARG A 34 -18.42 2.79 11.92
N GLY A 35 -18.21 1.78 11.07
CA GLY A 35 -19.16 1.36 10.05
C GLY A 35 -20.44 0.77 10.65
N THR A 36 -21.55 0.89 9.93
CA THR A 36 -22.85 0.33 10.31
C THR A 36 -22.91 -1.15 9.92
N GLY A 37 -22.35 -2.01 10.78
CA GLY A 37 -22.39 -3.46 10.60
C GLY A 37 -21.52 -4.17 11.65
N ALA A 38 -21.94 -5.36 12.09
CA ALA A 38 -21.08 -6.22 12.89
C ALA A 38 -19.90 -6.70 12.05
N VAL A 39 -18.70 -6.74 12.62
CA VAL A 39 -17.57 -7.41 11.98
C VAL A 39 -17.92 -8.90 11.96
N GLY A 40 -18.30 -9.43 10.79
CA GLY A 40 -18.53 -10.86 10.63
C GLY A 40 -17.25 -11.62 10.98
N LEU A 41 -17.29 -12.35 12.09
CA LEU A 41 -16.22 -13.27 12.53
C LEU A 41 -16.48 -14.71 12.07
N ASP A 42 -17.46 -14.88 11.19
CA ASP A 42 -17.76 -16.11 10.49
C ASP A 42 -16.67 -16.41 9.45
N GLU A 43 -16.32 -17.70 9.34
CA GLU A 43 -15.35 -18.24 8.38
C GLU A 43 -14.00 -17.49 8.31
N LEU A 44 -13.51 -16.92 9.41
CA LEU A 44 -12.30 -16.07 9.43
C LEU A 44 -11.09 -16.72 8.74
N VAL A 45 -10.85 -18.00 9.01
CA VAL A 45 -9.73 -18.75 8.43
C VAL A 45 -9.87 -18.81 6.90
N LYS A 46 -11.04 -19.19 6.39
CA LYS A 46 -11.31 -19.29 4.95
C LYS A 46 -11.22 -17.94 4.27
N ARG A 47 -11.68 -16.87 4.92
CA ARG A 47 -11.55 -15.49 4.43
C ARG A 47 -10.11 -15.02 4.42
N ALA A 48 -9.32 -15.35 5.44
CA ALA A 48 -7.89 -15.05 5.50
C ALA A 48 -7.13 -15.77 4.39
N ILE A 49 -7.37 -17.07 4.18
CA ILE A 49 -6.78 -17.85 3.08
C ILE A 49 -7.16 -17.24 1.73
N ASN A 50 -8.44 -16.94 1.52
CA ASN A 50 -8.90 -16.29 0.28
C ASN A 50 -8.24 -14.93 0.05
N ALA A 51 -8.09 -14.12 1.10
CA ALA A 51 -7.41 -12.84 1.03
C ALA A 51 -5.93 -13.02 0.67
N THR A 52 -5.25 -13.98 1.29
CA THR A 52 -3.86 -14.33 0.97
C THR A 52 -3.72 -14.78 -0.48
N ILE A 53 -4.60 -15.66 -0.99
CA ILE A 53 -4.57 -16.09 -2.39
C ILE A 53 -4.77 -14.89 -3.33
N ILE A 54 -5.73 -14.01 -3.03
CA ILE A 54 -5.96 -12.79 -3.82
C ILE A 54 -4.73 -11.88 -3.80
N PHE A 55 -4.12 -11.70 -2.63
CA PHE A 55 -2.93 -10.88 -2.43
C PHE A 55 -1.73 -11.45 -3.17
N VAL A 56 -1.40 -12.73 -2.99
CA VAL A 56 -0.24 -13.35 -3.65
C VAL A 56 -0.46 -13.42 -5.16
N SER A 57 -1.65 -13.76 -5.64
CA SER A 57 -1.91 -13.83 -7.09
C SER A 57 -2.03 -12.47 -7.77
N GLN A 58 -2.26 -11.39 -7.02
CA GLN A 58 -2.58 -10.05 -7.54
C GLN A 58 -3.72 -10.07 -8.60
N LYS A 59 -4.58 -11.10 -8.57
CA LYS A 59 -5.55 -11.40 -9.65
C LYS A 59 -6.57 -10.30 -9.89
N THR A 60 -6.84 -9.47 -8.88
CA THR A 60 -7.77 -8.34 -8.96
C THR A 60 -7.11 -7.11 -9.59
N VAL A 61 -5.83 -6.90 -9.34
CA VAL A 61 -5.05 -5.75 -9.83
C VAL A 61 -4.70 -5.92 -11.30
N LEU A 62 -4.30 -7.12 -11.72
CA LEU A 62 -3.84 -7.42 -13.09
C LEU A 62 -4.94 -7.29 -14.16
N LYS A 63 -6.22 -7.23 -13.79
CA LYS A 63 -7.37 -7.17 -14.72
C LYS A 63 -7.62 -5.80 -15.39
N ARG A 64 -7.04 -4.71 -14.90
CA ARG A 64 -7.41 -3.35 -15.34
C ARG A 64 -6.54 -2.79 -16.46
N ARG A 65 -5.24 -2.64 -16.22
CA ARG A 65 -4.25 -2.13 -17.18
C ARG A 65 -2.95 -2.89 -16.97
N PHE A 66 -2.60 -3.76 -17.90
CA PHE A 66 -1.54 -4.74 -17.71
C PHE A 66 -0.23 -4.12 -17.18
N LEU A 67 0.35 -3.14 -17.88
CA LEU A 67 1.65 -2.57 -17.51
C LEU A 67 1.66 -1.88 -16.12
N PRO A 68 0.78 -0.90 -15.79
CA PRO A 68 0.77 -0.32 -14.44
C PRO A 68 0.42 -1.32 -13.35
N SER A 69 -0.45 -2.29 -13.64
CA SER A 69 -0.83 -3.34 -12.70
C SER A 69 0.32 -4.31 -12.42
N LEU A 70 1.10 -4.65 -13.45
CA LEU A 70 2.28 -5.51 -13.32
C LEU A 70 3.38 -4.79 -12.51
N ALA A 71 3.63 -3.51 -12.80
CA ALA A 71 4.55 -2.70 -12.01
C ALA A 71 4.14 -2.65 -10.53
N HIS A 72 2.83 -2.49 -10.25
CA HIS A 72 2.32 -2.53 -8.88
C HIS A 72 2.45 -3.92 -8.22
N ALA A 73 2.25 -4.99 -8.99
CA ALA A 73 2.41 -6.36 -8.51
C ALA A 73 3.87 -6.63 -8.10
N PHE A 74 4.86 -6.22 -8.90
CA PHE A 74 6.28 -6.31 -8.52
C PHE A 74 6.58 -5.56 -7.22
N VAL A 75 6.02 -4.36 -7.06
CA VAL A 75 6.17 -3.58 -5.82
C VAL A 75 5.57 -4.34 -4.62
N ALA A 76 4.36 -4.88 -4.75
CA ALA A 76 3.70 -5.63 -3.68
C ALA A 76 4.45 -6.92 -3.31
N TRP A 77 4.83 -7.73 -4.31
CA TRP A 77 5.59 -8.96 -4.09
C TRP A 77 6.97 -8.68 -3.50
N GLY A 78 7.70 -7.72 -4.05
CA GLY A 78 9.04 -7.40 -3.58
C GLY A 78 9.05 -6.82 -2.17
N PHE A 79 8.10 -5.94 -1.80
CA PHE A 79 8.01 -5.49 -0.40
C PHE A 79 7.63 -6.62 0.57
N THR A 80 6.77 -7.54 0.16
CA THR A 80 6.45 -8.74 0.97
C THR A 80 7.67 -9.63 1.13
N TYR A 81 8.44 -9.81 0.06
CA TYR A 81 9.67 -10.58 0.07
C TYR A 81 10.75 -9.93 0.94
N TYR A 82 10.90 -8.61 0.86
CA TYR A 82 11.81 -7.85 1.72
C TYR A 82 11.46 -7.96 3.19
N LEU A 83 10.18 -8.07 3.55
CA LEU A 83 9.82 -8.33 4.94
C LEU A 83 10.43 -9.66 5.41
N LEU A 84 10.34 -10.71 4.60
CA LEU A 84 10.96 -12.00 4.87
C LEU A 84 12.49 -11.89 4.94
N VAL A 85 13.10 -11.20 3.97
CA VAL A 85 14.56 -10.98 3.93
C VAL A 85 15.05 -10.25 5.18
N ASN A 86 14.40 -9.15 5.56
CA ASN A 86 14.74 -8.37 6.75
C ASN A 86 14.60 -9.19 8.03
N ILE A 87 13.60 -10.08 8.12
CA ILE A 87 13.46 -10.99 9.27
C ILE A 87 14.63 -11.97 9.30
N ALA A 88 14.95 -12.61 8.17
CA ALA A 88 16.06 -13.56 8.08
C ALA A 88 17.42 -12.91 8.41
N ASP A 89 17.67 -11.72 7.88
CA ASP A 89 18.88 -10.94 8.13
C ASP A 89 18.95 -10.46 9.59
N GLY A 90 17.82 -10.05 10.17
CA GLY A 90 17.72 -9.77 11.60
C GLY A 90 18.07 -10.99 12.44
N LEU A 91 17.49 -12.16 12.14
CA LEU A 91 17.82 -13.40 12.86
C LEU A 91 19.30 -13.76 12.72
N ARG A 92 19.88 -13.60 11.53
CA ARG A 92 21.31 -13.78 11.29
C ARG A 92 22.16 -12.81 12.12
N ALA A 93 21.75 -11.56 12.19
CA ALA A 93 22.49 -10.50 12.85
C ALA A 93 22.50 -10.59 14.38
N PHE A 94 21.41 -11.06 15.00
CA PHE A 94 21.26 -11.16 16.45
C PHE A 94 21.62 -12.54 17.00
N PHE A 95 21.23 -13.61 16.31
CA PHE A 95 21.33 -14.98 16.81
C PHE A 95 22.33 -15.85 16.04
N GLY A 96 23.01 -15.29 15.03
CA GLY A 96 23.92 -16.08 14.20
C GLY A 96 23.21 -17.09 13.30
N PHE A 97 21.90 -16.94 13.09
CA PHE A 97 21.14 -17.81 12.20
C PHE A 97 21.71 -17.74 10.78
N THR A 98 22.16 -18.87 10.25
CA THR A 98 22.59 -18.97 8.86
C THR A 98 21.61 -19.82 8.08
N LEU A 99 21.21 -19.31 6.91
CA LEU A 99 20.64 -20.16 5.87
C LEU A 99 21.58 -21.34 5.61
N PRO A 100 21.06 -22.51 5.17
CA PRO A 100 21.87 -23.64 4.75
C PRO A 100 22.98 -23.22 3.79
N ASP A 101 24.07 -24.00 3.76
CA ASP A 101 25.33 -23.74 3.02
C ASP A 101 25.16 -22.95 1.72
N GLU A 102 26.15 -22.15 1.37
CA GLU A 102 26.09 -21.26 0.20
C GLU A 102 25.80 -22.00 -1.13
N ASN A 103 26.12 -23.30 -1.19
CA ASN A 103 25.84 -24.15 -2.35
C ASN A 103 24.46 -24.83 -2.31
N ASN A 104 23.64 -24.57 -1.29
CA ASN A 104 22.29 -25.11 -1.20
C ASN A 104 21.34 -24.38 -2.15
N ILE A 105 20.57 -25.15 -2.93
CA ILE A 105 19.59 -24.63 -3.89
C ILE A 105 18.58 -23.65 -3.25
N VAL A 106 18.20 -23.87 -1.99
CA VAL A 106 17.26 -23.01 -1.25
C VAL A 106 17.87 -21.63 -0.98
N SER A 107 19.14 -21.59 -0.56
CA SER A 107 19.87 -20.35 -0.30
C SER A 107 20.06 -19.54 -1.58
N ASN A 108 20.40 -20.22 -2.68
CA ASN A 108 20.56 -19.60 -3.99
C ASN A 108 19.24 -19.08 -4.57
N LEU A 109 18.14 -19.83 -4.45
CA LEU A 109 16.81 -19.36 -4.85
C LEU A 109 16.35 -18.17 -4.02
N TYR A 110 16.68 -18.15 -2.73
CA TYR A 110 16.39 -17.01 -1.86
C TYR A 110 17.14 -15.76 -2.32
N ARG A 111 18.46 -15.86 -2.55
CA ARG A 111 19.28 -14.72 -3.04
C ARG A 111 18.82 -14.23 -4.41
N LEU A 112 18.60 -15.15 -5.36
CA LEU A 112 18.11 -14.82 -6.70
C LEU A 112 16.72 -14.18 -6.66
N GLY A 113 15.83 -14.70 -5.81
CA GLY A 113 14.50 -14.13 -5.60
C GLY A 113 14.58 -12.70 -5.04
N ALA A 114 15.48 -12.46 -4.09
CA ALA A 114 15.77 -11.13 -3.58
C ALA A 114 16.21 -10.20 -4.71
N ASP A 115 17.20 -10.58 -5.52
CA ASP A 115 17.74 -9.73 -6.59
C ASP A 115 16.69 -9.40 -7.65
N LEU A 116 15.97 -10.41 -8.15
CA LEU A 116 14.96 -10.23 -9.20
C LEU A 116 13.81 -9.35 -8.72
N LEU A 117 13.32 -9.58 -7.50
CA LEU A 117 12.25 -8.75 -6.94
C LEU A 117 12.75 -7.35 -6.58
N SER A 118 14.01 -7.20 -6.19
CA SER A 118 14.62 -5.88 -5.93
C SER A 118 14.63 -5.03 -7.20
N LEU A 119 15.10 -5.61 -8.30
CA LEU A 119 15.07 -4.97 -9.62
C LEU A 119 13.63 -4.68 -10.05
N GLY A 120 12.71 -5.63 -9.86
CA GLY A 120 11.30 -5.46 -10.14
C GLY A 120 10.65 -4.30 -9.36
N VAL A 121 10.96 -4.16 -8.07
CA VAL A 121 10.50 -3.05 -7.22
C VAL A 121 11.09 -1.74 -7.71
N LEU A 122 12.38 -1.69 -8.00
CA LEU A 122 13.06 -0.48 -8.46
C LEU A 122 12.44 0.04 -9.77
N VAL A 123 12.34 -0.85 -10.77
CA VAL A 123 11.74 -0.53 -12.07
C VAL A 123 10.26 -0.19 -11.93
N GLY A 124 9.50 -0.99 -11.16
CA GLY A 124 8.08 -0.79 -10.94
C GLY A 124 7.77 0.53 -10.24
N MET A 125 8.50 0.85 -9.17
CA MET A 125 8.37 2.11 -8.44
C MET A 125 8.73 3.30 -9.34
N ALA A 126 9.85 3.23 -10.06
CA ALA A 126 10.25 4.28 -11.00
C ALA A 126 9.19 4.52 -12.08
N ALA A 127 8.67 3.46 -12.69
CA ALA A 127 7.61 3.55 -13.71
C ALA A 127 6.31 4.14 -13.15
N LEU A 128 5.89 3.75 -11.95
CA LEU A 128 4.68 4.26 -11.30
C LEU A 128 4.84 5.73 -10.87
N LEU A 129 6.02 6.12 -10.37
CA LEU A 129 6.33 7.50 -10.03
C LEU A 129 6.37 8.38 -11.29
N LEU A 130 7.07 7.94 -12.34
CA LEU A 130 7.11 8.65 -13.62
C LEU A 130 5.69 8.83 -14.18
N ARG A 131 4.88 7.78 -14.17
CA ARG A 131 3.47 7.83 -14.59
C ARG A 131 2.65 8.80 -13.73
N ARG A 132 2.90 8.85 -12.42
CA ARG A 132 2.23 9.79 -11.51
C ARG A 132 2.54 11.23 -11.90
N VAL A 133 3.78 11.54 -12.27
CA VAL A 133 4.19 12.90 -12.62
C VAL A 133 3.70 13.30 -14.03
N THR A 134 3.75 12.38 -15.00
CA THR A 134 3.43 12.68 -16.41
C THR A 134 1.93 12.56 -16.74
N VAL A 135 1.26 11.54 -16.21
CA VAL A 135 -0.14 11.20 -16.55
C VAL A 135 -1.11 11.46 -15.39
N GLY A 136 -0.58 11.66 -14.17
CA GLY A 136 -1.40 11.91 -12.98
C GLY A 136 -2.25 13.16 -13.15
N ARG A 137 -3.57 12.98 -13.27
CA ARG A 137 -4.49 14.13 -13.29
C ARG A 137 -4.44 14.82 -11.92
N LYS A 138 -4.27 16.15 -11.93
CA LYS A 138 -4.37 17.07 -10.76
C LYS A 138 -5.78 17.15 -10.14
N VAL A 139 -6.61 16.10 -10.30
CA VAL A 139 -8.05 16.11 -9.97
C VAL A 139 -8.32 16.25 -8.46
N PHE A 140 -7.31 16.06 -7.62
CA PHE A 140 -7.38 16.34 -6.18
C PHE A 140 -6.38 17.42 -5.74
N ALA A 141 -6.30 18.54 -6.46
CA ALA A 141 -5.99 19.78 -5.74
C ALA A 141 -7.16 20.03 -4.78
N TYR A 142 -7.03 19.58 -3.53
CA TYR A 142 -8.01 19.77 -2.45
C TYR A 142 -8.53 21.23 -2.39
N ARG A 143 -7.65 22.17 -2.73
CA ARG A 143 -7.94 23.59 -2.91
C ARG A 143 -9.03 23.89 -3.95
N ASP A 144 -9.04 23.19 -5.08
CA ASP A 144 -9.92 23.50 -6.20
C ASP A 144 -11.36 23.03 -5.95
N PHE A 145 -11.54 21.93 -5.21
CA PHE A 145 -12.87 21.45 -4.83
C PHE A 145 -13.56 22.44 -3.90
N TRP A 146 -12.87 22.87 -2.83
CA TRP A 146 -13.42 23.85 -1.88
C TRP A 146 -13.60 25.24 -2.48
N ALA A 147 -12.66 25.69 -3.31
CA ALA A 147 -12.82 26.96 -4.03
C ALA A 147 -14.04 26.94 -4.96
N ARG A 148 -14.27 25.84 -5.69
CA ARG A 148 -15.44 25.70 -6.58
C ARG A 148 -16.75 25.55 -5.80
N ALA A 149 -16.76 24.77 -4.73
CA ALA A 149 -17.93 24.64 -3.86
C ALA A 149 -18.32 25.99 -3.23
N PHE A 150 -17.32 26.77 -2.80
CA PHE A 150 -17.52 28.11 -2.26
C PHE A 150 -18.07 29.09 -3.30
N ILE A 151 -17.54 29.07 -4.53
CA ILE A 151 -18.05 29.90 -5.65
C ILE A 151 -19.51 29.56 -5.97
N LEU A 152 -19.87 28.27 -5.99
CA LEU A 152 -21.24 27.82 -6.28
C LEU A 152 -22.23 28.21 -5.16
N GLN A 153 -21.78 28.18 -3.90
CA GLN A 153 -22.57 28.65 -2.77
C GLN A 153 -22.76 30.17 -2.81
N ARG A 154 -21.71 30.94 -3.15
CA ARG A 154 -21.80 32.41 -3.32
C ARG A 154 -22.73 32.81 -4.47
N LYS A 155 -22.79 32.01 -5.54
CA LYS A 155 -23.73 32.20 -6.67
C LYS A 155 -25.16 31.75 -6.36
N GLY A 156 -25.45 31.27 -5.15
CA GLY A 156 -26.80 30.85 -4.72
C GLY A 156 -27.30 29.57 -5.41
N LEU A 157 -26.44 28.85 -6.14
CA LEU A 157 -26.79 27.64 -6.87
C LEU A 157 -26.90 26.41 -5.96
N ILE A 158 -26.35 26.47 -4.75
CA ILE A 158 -26.46 25.44 -3.72
C ILE A 158 -26.91 26.14 -2.42
N ARG A 159 -28.11 25.81 -1.94
CA ARG A 159 -28.63 26.26 -0.64
C ARG A 159 -28.58 25.12 0.36
N GLY A 160 -27.85 25.31 1.45
CA GLY A 160 -27.80 24.41 2.60
C GLY A 160 -26.39 23.91 2.95
N SER A 161 -26.18 23.62 4.23
CA SER A 161 -24.93 23.09 4.82
C SER A 161 -24.57 21.66 4.39
N ARG A 162 -25.36 21.03 3.49
CA ARG A 162 -25.04 19.73 2.93
C ARG A 162 -24.15 19.92 1.72
N LEU A 163 -22.86 19.71 1.95
CA LEU A 163 -21.86 19.57 0.88
C LEU A 163 -22.38 18.61 -0.19
N PRO A 164 -22.15 18.89 -1.48
CA PRO A 164 -22.43 17.92 -2.53
C PRO A 164 -21.48 16.74 -2.33
N VAL A 165 -21.94 15.73 -1.59
CA VAL A 165 -21.40 14.39 -1.66
C VAL A 165 -21.43 14.02 -3.14
N TYR A 166 -20.28 13.65 -3.69
CA TYR A 166 -20.06 13.37 -5.11
C TYR A 166 -21.03 12.29 -5.62
N SER A 167 -22.26 12.71 -5.88
CA SER A 167 -23.33 11.93 -6.45
C SER A 167 -23.17 11.99 -7.95
N ARG A 168 -23.18 10.84 -8.62
CA ARG A 168 -23.08 10.73 -10.09
C ARG A 168 -24.11 11.60 -10.83
N SER A 169 -25.19 12.02 -10.17
CA SER A 169 -26.17 12.95 -10.74
C SER A 169 -25.65 14.38 -10.91
N CYS A 170 -24.69 14.84 -10.08
CA CYS A 170 -24.07 16.16 -10.23
C CYS A 170 -23.24 16.27 -11.52
N GLY A 171 -22.69 15.16 -12.02
CA GLY A 171 -21.94 15.12 -13.28
C GLY A 171 -22.81 15.38 -14.52
N ARG A 172 -24.11 15.08 -14.46
CA ARG A 172 -25.05 15.38 -15.56
C ARG A 172 -25.50 16.84 -15.57
N LEU A 173 -25.66 17.46 -14.39
CA LEU A 173 -26.00 18.88 -14.30
C LEU A 173 -24.83 19.76 -14.77
N PHE A 174 -23.59 19.36 -14.44
CA PHE A 174 -22.38 20.09 -14.82
C PHE A 174 -22.11 20.13 -16.34
N ARG A 175 -22.70 19.20 -17.11
CA ARG A 175 -22.55 19.11 -18.56
C ARG A 175 -23.60 19.92 -19.34
N LYS A 176 -24.61 20.47 -18.66
CA LYS A 176 -25.66 21.33 -19.26
C LYS A 176 -25.44 22.82 -19.01
N ILE A 177 -24.52 23.18 -18.11
CA ILE A 177 -24.24 24.56 -17.69
C ILE A 177 -22.91 25.09 -18.30
N LEU A 178 -22.14 24.21 -18.94
CA LEU A 178 -21.01 24.51 -19.82
C LEU A 178 -21.43 24.20 -21.25
#